data_AF-A0A7Y2INM8-F1
#
_entry.id   AF-A0A7Y2INM8-F1
#
_cell.length_a   1.000
_cell.length_b   1.000
_cell.length_c   1.000
_cell.angle_alpha   90.00
_cell.angle_beta   90.00
_cell.angle_gamma   90.00
#
_symmetry.space_group_name_H-M   'P 1'
#
loop_
_entity.id
_entity.type
_entity.pdbx_description
1 polymer ?
#
loop_
_entity_poly.entity_id
_entity_poly.type
_entity_poly.pdbx_seq_one_letter_code
_entity_poly.pdbx_strand_id
1 'polypeptide(L)'
;AALQIDDWFERYNEADELWEFTPRLVHHDASEDNLVLRAGTLVAVIDWEHAAWSDPAIDFSAQQNSGPVYMDWVMDAYQALGGSLDGNERHRVERGTPIGPMHTITLGYRTGDDALIRRKLVELRRLGVLGPR
;
A
#
# COMPACT_ATOMS: atom_id res chain seq x y z
N ALA A 1 14.44 5.85 -19.04
CA ALA A 1 13.61 6.10 -17.85
C ALA A 1 12.12 6.15 -18.21
N ALA A 2 11.69 7.01 -19.15
CA ALA A 2 10.28 7.09 -19.58
C ALA A 2 9.70 5.73 -20.04
N LEU A 3 10.39 5.04 -20.96
CA LEU A 3 9.92 3.72 -21.45
C LEU A 3 9.72 2.68 -20.33
N GLN A 4 10.52 2.71 -19.26
CA GLN A 4 10.40 1.70 -18.20
C GLN A 4 9.21 1.94 -17.25
N ILE A 5 8.87 3.20 -16.98
CA ILE A 5 7.68 3.52 -16.19
C ILE A 5 6.40 3.26 -17.01
N ASP A 6 6.44 3.56 -18.31
CA ASP A 6 5.33 3.26 -19.23
C ASP A 6 5.10 1.74 -19.31
N ASP A 7 6.16 0.95 -19.54
CA ASP A 7 6.08 -0.51 -19.56
C ASP A 7 5.61 -1.10 -18.22
N TRP A 8 6.02 -0.51 -17.09
CA TRP A 8 5.55 -0.94 -15.77
C TRP A 8 4.06 -0.66 -15.61
N PHE A 9 3.61 0.52 -16.03
CA PHE A 9 2.23 0.96 -15.93
C PHE A 9 1.30 0.14 -16.83
N GLU A 10 1.72 -0.17 -18.06
CA GLU A 10 0.97 -1.04 -18.98
C GLU A 10 0.77 -2.42 -18.35
N ARG A 11 1.85 -3.07 -17.88
CA ARG A 11 1.75 -4.38 -17.20
C ARG A 11 0.92 -4.35 -15.92
N TYR A 12 0.91 -3.24 -15.18
CA TYR A 12 0.09 -3.10 -13.98
C TYR A 12 -1.40 -3.00 -14.34
N ASN A 13 -1.75 -2.27 -15.40
CA ASN A 13 -3.14 -2.13 -15.81
C ASN A 13 -3.69 -3.38 -16.51
N GLU A 14 -2.85 -4.11 -17.25
CA GLU A 14 -3.24 -5.36 -17.95
C GLU A 14 -3.36 -6.58 -17.04
N ALA A 15 -2.96 -6.46 -15.77
CA ALA A 15 -3.06 -7.52 -14.77
C ALA A 15 -4.49 -7.56 -14.19
N ASP A 16 -5.40 -8.25 -14.89
CA ASP A 16 -6.81 -8.41 -14.50
C ASP A 16 -6.96 -8.86 -13.03
N GLU A 17 -6.06 -9.70 -12.53
CA GLU A 17 -6.04 -10.18 -11.15
C GLU A 17 -5.91 -9.07 -10.09
N LEU A 18 -5.45 -7.88 -10.47
CA LEU A 18 -5.38 -6.71 -9.59
C LEU A 18 -6.71 -5.97 -9.45
N TRP A 19 -7.64 -6.21 -10.39
CA TRP A 19 -8.95 -5.57 -10.45
C TRP A 19 -10.08 -6.51 -10.00
N GLU A 20 -9.78 -7.80 -9.82
CA GLU A 20 -10.69 -8.80 -9.30
C GLU A 20 -10.69 -8.82 -7.76
N PHE A 21 -11.58 -8.03 -7.17
CA PHE A 21 -11.86 -8.04 -5.73
C PHE A 21 -13.31 -7.63 -5.44
N THR A 22 -13.82 -8.02 -4.26
CA THR A 22 -15.09 -7.46 -3.76
C THR A 22 -14.80 -6.21 -2.96
N PRO A 23 -15.28 -5.01 -3.39
CA PRO A 23 -14.98 -3.77 -2.68
C PRO A 23 -15.46 -3.80 -1.22
N ARG A 24 -14.64 -3.26 -0.32
CA ARG A 24 -14.93 -3.09 1.11
C ARG A 24 -14.66 -1.65 1.53
N LEU A 25 -15.26 -1.23 2.64
CA LEU A 25 -14.83 0.01 3.29
C LEU A 25 -13.40 -0.20 3.82
N VAL A 26 -12.48 0.65 3.38
CA VAL A 26 -11.07 0.64 3.77
C VAL A 26 -10.66 1.99 4.32
N HIS A 27 -9.57 2.01 5.08
CA HIS A 27 -8.97 3.23 5.61
C HIS A 27 -8.11 3.97 4.57
N HIS A 28 -7.45 3.22 3.68
CA HIS A 28 -6.44 3.68 2.70
C HIS A 28 -5.12 4.19 3.28
N ASP A 29 -5.08 4.51 4.57
CA ASP A 29 -3.84 4.86 5.28
C ASP A 29 -3.75 4.16 6.64
N ALA A 30 -3.91 2.84 6.67
CA ALA A 30 -3.89 2.06 7.92
C ALA A 30 -2.48 1.84 8.48
N SER A 31 -1.61 2.86 8.41
CA SER A 31 -0.24 2.83 8.91
C SER A 31 -0.18 2.95 10.44
N GLU A 32 0.97 2.60 11.04
CA GLU A 32 1.16 2.65 12.50
C GLU A 32 0.92 4.05 13.10
N ASP A 33 1.12 5.11 12.31
CA ASP A 33 0.86 6.49 12.69
C ASP A 33 -0.64 6.77 12.94
N ASN A 34 -1.52 5.98 12.31
CA ASN A 34 -2.98 6.11 12.39
C ASN A 34 -3.64 5.09 13.33
N LEU A 35 -2.83 4.28 14.05
CA LEU A 35 -3.29 3.28 15.01
C LEU A 35 -3.02 3.73 16.45
N VAL A 36 -4.09 3.98 17.21
CA VAL A 36 -3.96 4.47 18.60
C VAL A 36 -4.01 3.29 19.58
N LEU A 37 -2.91 3.08 20.30
CA LEU A 37 -2.79 2.03 21.31
C LEU A 37 -2.97 2.59 22.74
N ARG A 38 -3.64 1.82 23.59
CA ARG A 38 -3.67 2.04 25.05
C ARG A 38 -3.33 0.74 25.76
N ALA A 39 -2.23 0.75 26.54
CA ALA A 39 -1.74 -0.44 27.25
C ALA A 39 -1.60 -1.68 26.35
N GLY A 40 -1.07 -1.49 25.13
CA GLY A 40 -0.87 -2.57 24.14
C GLY A 40 -2.12 -3.03 23.41
N THR A 41 -3.28 -2.39 23.63
CA THR A 41 -4.52 -2.69 22.92
C THR A 41 -4.85 -1.58 21.93
N LEU A 42 -5.22 -1.92 20.69
CA LEU A 42 -5.75 -0.95 19.73
C LEU A 42 -7.09 -0.43 20.20
N VAL A 43 -7.20 0.89 20.40
CA VAL A 43 -8.42 1.54 20.92
C VAL A 43 -9.04 2.54 19.95
N ALA A 44 -8.30 2.97 18.92
CA ALA A 44 -8.81 3.84 17.89
C ALA A 44 -8.02 3.69 16.59
N VAL A 45 -8.70 3.99 15.48
CA VAL A 45 -8.10 4.25 14.17
C VAL A 45 -8.49 5.69 13.82
N ILE A 46 -7.51 6.51 13.44
CA ILE A 46 -7.68 7.94 13.18
C ILE A 46 -7.32 8.27 11.73
N ASP A 47 -7.66 9.48 11.29
CA ASP A 47 -7.31 10.02 9.96
C ASP A 47 -8.04 9.37 8.76
N TRP A 48 -9.36 9.28 8.88
CA TRP A 48 -10.26 8.65 7.90
C TRP A 48 -10.49 9.46 6.60
N GLU A 49 -9.69 10.48 6.30
CA GLU A 49 -9.92 11.37 5.14
C GLU A 49 -9.75 10.70 3.78
N HIS A 50 -9.09 9.53 3.75
CA HIS A 50 -8.91 8.70 2.55
C HIS A 50 -9.84 7.48 2.49
N ALA A 51 -10.75 7.34 3.45
CA ALA A 51 -11.63 6.19 3.52
C ALA A 51 -12.53 6.06 2.28
N ALA A 52 -12.63 4.85 1.74
CA ALA A 52 -13.36 4.60 0.50
C ALA A 52 -13.88 3.16 0.41
N TRP A 53 -14.80 2.91 -0.53
CA TRP A 53 -15.09 1.55 -1.00
C TRP A 53 -14.04 1.16 -2.04
N SER A 54 -13.15 0.23 -1.72
CA SER A 54 -11.97 -0.11 -2.52
C SER A 54 -11.52 -1.56 -2.29
N ASP A 55 -10.41 -1.95 -2.91
CA ASP A 55 -9.72 -3.21 -2.64
C ASP A 55 -9.30 -3.31 -1.15
N PRO A 56 -9.78 -4.30 -0.38
CA PRO A 56 -9.35 -4.51 1.00
C PRO A 56 -7.84 -4.77 1.15
N ALA A 57 -7.14 -5.18 0.10
CA ALA A 57 -5.69 -5.39 0.13
C ALA A 57 -4.92 -4.11 0.53
N ILE A 58 -5.47 -2.92 0.27
CA ILE A 58 -4.77 -1.65 0.52
C ILE A 58 -4.43 -1.44 2.00
N ASP A 59 -5.31 -1.83 2.94
CA ASP A 59 -5.06 -1.63 4.37
C ASP A 59 -4.02 -2.63 4.93
N PHE A 60 -3.80 -3.76 4.24
CA PHE A 60 -2.69 -4.67 4.55
C PHE A 60 -1.35 -4.16 4.01
N SER A 61 -1.36 -3.36 2.93
CA SER A 61 -0.13 -2.83 2.33
C SER A 61 0.67 -1.96 3.30
N ALA A 62 -0.02 -1.21 4.18
CA ALA A 62 0.64 -0.41 5.20
C ALA A 62 1.43 -1.26 6.21
N GLN A 63 0.97 -2.50 6.49
CA GLN A 63 1.63 -3.43 7.42
C GLN A 63 2.92 -3.99 6.84
N GLN A 64 3.10 -3.95 5.52
CA GLN A 64 4.34 -4.35 4.84
C GLN A 64 5.51 -3.46 5.27
N ASN A 65 5.27 -2.20 5.67
CA ASN A 65 6.31 -1.30 6.18
C ASN A 65 6.90 -1.80 7.51
N SER A 66 6.11 -2.51 8.31
CA SER A 66 6.54 -3.16 9.56
C SER A 66 7.18 -4.55 9.30
N GLY A 67 7.27 -4.97 8.02
CA GLY A 67 7.93 -6.18 7.56
C GLY A 67 6.96 -7.28 7.10
N PRO A 68 7.39 -8.18 6.20
CA PRO A 68 6.52 -9.20 5.61
C PRO A 68 5.92 -10.16 6.65
N VAL A 69 6.70 -10.54 7.66
CA VAL A 69 6.24 -11.42 8.76
C VAL A 69 5.11 -10.77 9.57
N TYR A 70 5.14 -9.45 9.73
CA TYR A 70 4.10 -8.73 10.46
C TYR A 70 2.80 -8.68 9.65
N MET A 71 2.88 -8.40 8.35
CA MET A 71 1.73 -8.45 7.45
C MET A 71 1.07 -9.84 7.48
N ASP A 72 1.87 -10.91 7.40
CA ASP A 72 1.38 -12.30 7.47
C ASP A 72 0.60 -12.54 8.77
N TRP A 73 1.18 -12.13 9.90
CA TRP A 73 0.53 -12.25 11.20
C TRP A 73 -0.80 -11.49 11.29
N VAL A 74 -0.87 -10.28 10.71
CA VAL A 74 -2.11 -9.49 10.66
C VAL A 74 -3.16 -10.17 9.77
N MET A 75 -2.78 -10.70 8.60
CA MET A 75 -3.70 -11.40 7.70
C MET A 75 -4.25 -12.69 8.34
N ASP A 76 -3.39 -13.47 9.01
CA ASP A 76 -3.80 -14.68 9.74
C ASP A 76 -4.77 -14.34 10.88
N ALA A 77 -4.46 -13.31 11.66
CA ALA A 77 -5.34 -12.85 12.74
C ALA A 77 -6.69 -12.36 12.20
N TYR A 78 -6.69 -11.63 11.09
CA TYR A 78 -7.91 -11.15 10.43
C TYR A 78 -8.81 -12.31 10.01
N GLN A 79 -8.26 -13.35 9.37
CA GLN A 79 -9.01 -14.55 9.00
C GLN A 79 -9.53 -15.31 10.22
N ALA A 80 -8.69 -15.50 11.25
CA ALA A 80 -9.08 -16.19 12.48
C ALA A 80 -10.24 -15.50 13.22
N LEU A 81 -10.38 -14.19 13.07
CA LEU A 81 -11.47 -13.38 13.61
C LEU A 81 -12.72 -13.31 12.69
N GLY A 82 -12.73 -14.07 11.60
CA GLY A 82 -13.86 -14.15 10.66
C GLY A 82 -13.78 -13.18 9.48
N GLY A 83 -12.66 -12.48 9.32
CA GLY A 83 -12.36 -11.70 8.12
C GLY A 83 -12.28 -12.59 6.88
N SER A 84 -12.83 -12.12 5.75
CA SER A 84 -12.79 -12.85 4.49
C SER A 84 -11.64 -12.36 3.63
N LEU A 85 -10.85 -13.29 3.12
CA LEU A 85 -9.82 -13.07 2.09
C LEU A 85 -10.19 -13.91 0.85
N ASP A 86 -10.01 -13.35 -0.34
CA ASP A 86 -10.23 -13.97 -1.65
C ASP A 86 -9.03 -14.81 -2.13
N GLY A 87 -7.89 -14.72 -1.44
CA GLY A 87 -6.69 -15.51 -1.70
C GLY A 87 -5.68 -14.81 -2.62
N ASN A 88 -6.06 -13.69 -3.23
CA ASN A 88 -5.21 -12.87 -4.09
C ASN A 88 -4.73 -11.59 -3.40
N GLU A 89 -5.14 -11.30 -2.16
CA GLU A 89 -4.77 -10.07 -1.45
C GLU A 89 -3.27 -9.84 -1.40
N ARG A 90 -2.49 -10.89 -1.08
CA ARG A 90 -1.03 -10.79 -1.03
C ARG A 90 -0.47 -10.34 -2.36
N HIS A 91 -0.94 -10.94 -3.45
CA HIS A 91 -0.51 -10.58 -4.78
C HIS A 91 -0.83 -9.12 -5.09
N ARG A 92 -2.04 -8.66 -4.74
CA ARG A 92 -2.45 -7.26 -4.92
C ARG A 92 -1.62 -6.29 -4.07
N VAL A 93 -1.30 -6.63 -2.82
CA VAL A 93 -0.38 -5.85 -1.98
C VAL A 93 0.98 -5.73 -2.64
N GLU A 94 1.61 -6.85 -3.00
CA GLU A 94 2.96 -6.88 -3.56
C GLU A 94 3.08 -6.12 -4.89
N ARG A 95 2.05 -6.24 -5.74
CA ARG A 95 2.00 -5.55 -7.03
C ARG A 95 1.65 -4.08 -6.87
N GLY A 96 0.85 -3.74 -5.86
CA GLY A 96 0.45 -2.37 -5.51
C GLY A 96 1.51 -1.59 -4.72
N THR A 97 2.50 -2.24 -4.12
CA THR A 97 3.57 -1.59 -3.34
C THR A 97 4.16 -0.34 -4.02
N PRO A 98 4.42 -0.29 -5.34
CA PRO A 98 4.98 0.90 -5.98
C PRO A 98 4.04 2.11 -6.05
N ILE A 99 2.73 1.95 -5.86
CA ILE A 99 1.77 3.06 -5.86
C ILE A 99 1.98 3.98 -4.65
N GLY A 100 2.33 3.44 -3.48
CA GLY A 100 2.59 4.24 -2.26
C GLY A 100 3.69 5.29 -2.45
N PRO A 101 4.88 4.93 -2.94
CA PRO A 101 5.92 5.89 -3.31
C PRO A 101 5.49 6.93 -4.34
N MET A 102 4.66 6.57 -5.33
CA MET A 102 4.12 7.52 -6.32
C MET A 102 3.17 8.55 -5.67
N HIS A 103 2.29 8.08 -4.79
CA HIS A 103 1.42 8.96 -4.00
C HIS A 103 2.26 9.92 -3.15
N THR A 104 3.30 9.40 -2.48
CA THR A 104 4.19 10.20 -1.63
C THR A 104 5.00 11.24 -2.42
N ILE A 105 5.39 10.94 -3.67
CA ILE A 105 6.03 11.93 -4.57
C ILE A 105 5.07 13.09 -4.86
N THR A 106 3.78 12.80 -5.08
CA THR A 106 2.76 13.84 -5.30
C THR A 106 2.61 14.74 -4.07
N LEU A 107 2.63 14.16 -2.86
CA LEU A 107 2.67 14.93 -1.62
C LEU A 107 3.92 15.80 -1.52
N GLY A 108 5.10 15.24 -1.76
CA GLY A 108 6.37 15.97 -1.73
C GLY A 108 6.40 17.15 -2.71
N TYR A 109 5.80 17.00 -3.89
CA TYR A 109 5.65 18.10 -4.83
C TYR A 109 4.76 19.23 -4.29
N ARG A 110 3.64 18.87 -3.64
CA ARG A 110 2.71 19.85 -3.04
C ARG A 110 3.30 20.59 -1.85
N THR A 111 4.19 19.94 -1.09
CA THR A 111 4.82 20.51 0.11
C THR A 111 6.19 21.14 -0.15
N GLY A 112 6.75 20.97 -1.35
CA GLY A 112 8.11 21.43 -1.68
C GLY A 112 9.22 20.62 -1.00
N ASP A 113 8.93 19.38 -0.57
CA ASP A 113 9.90 18.51 0.10
C ASP A 113 10.71 17.68 -0.92
N ASP A 114 11.76 18.29 -1.47
CA ASP A 114 12.69 17.65 -2.40
C ASP A 114 13.43 16.44 -1.80
N ALA A 115 13.58 16.37 -0.48
CA ALA A 115 14.23 15.24 0.19
C ALA A 115 13.31 14.01 0.16
N LEU A 116 12.02 14.21 0.43
CA LEU A 116 10.98 13.19 0.31
C LEU A 116 10.89 12.63 -1.11
N ILE A 117 10.82 13.52 -2.12
CA ILE A 117 10.77 13.12 -3.53
C ILE A 117 11.99 12.27 -3.88
N ARG A 118 13.20 12.71 -3.52
CA ARG A 118 14.44 11.97 -3.82
C ARG A 118 14.45 10.59 -3.16
N ARG A 119 13.99 10.47 -1.91
CA ARG A 119 13.89 9.18 -1.21
C ARG A 119 12.97 8.21 -1.96
N LYS A 120 11.80 8.67 -2.39
CA LYS A 120 10.82 7.83 -3.09
C LYS A 120 11.22 7.49 -4.52
N LEU A 121 11.97 8.35 -5.20
CA LEU A 121 12.59 7.99 -6.49
C LEU A 121 13.66 6.90 -6.36
N VAL A 122 14.38 6.81 -5.24
CA VAL A 122 15.32 5.70 -4.97
C VAL A 122 14.55 4.41 -4.74
N GLU A 123 13.45 4.48 -3.97
CA GLU A 123 12.57 3.36 -3.70
C GLU A 123 11.94 2.79 -4.98
N LEU A 124 11.39 3.63 -5.85
CA LEU A 124 10.83 3.21 -7.14
C LEU A 124 11.87 2.54 -8.08
N ARG A 125 13.15 2.89 -7.98
CA ARG A 125 14.22 2.17 -8.69
C ARG A 125 14.46 0.78 -8.12
N ARG A 126 14.46 0.65 -6.79
CA ARG A 126 14.60 -0.66 -6.11
C ARG A 126 13.44 -1.59 -6.45
N LEU A 127 12.23 -1.03 -6.59
CA LEU A 127 11.02 -1.74 -6.99
C LEU A 127 10.94 -2.01 -8.51
N GLY A 128 11.95 -1.61 -9.28
CA GLY A 128 12.01 -1.88 -10.73
C GLY A 128 11.07 -1.02 -11.59
N VAL A 129 10.36 -0.05 -11.00
CA VAL A 129 9.49 0.88 -11.74
C VAL A 129 10.30 1.87 -12.57
N LEU A 130 11.39 2.37 -11.99
CA LEU A 130 12.29 3.30 -12.66
C LEU A 130 13.61 2.61 -13.01
N GLY A 131 14.16 2.96 -14.18
CA GLY A 131 15.48 2.49 -14.58
C GLY A 131 16.62 3.01 -13.70
N PRO A 132 17.81 2.40 -13.79
CA PRO A 132 19.02 2.91 -13.15
C PRO A 132 19.28 4.37 -13.59
N ARG A 133 19.92 5.15 -12.71
CA ARG A 133 20.37 6.50 -13.06
C ARG A 133 21.56 6.44 -14.00
#